data_AF-A0A9D9NM74-F1
#
_entry.id   AF-A0A9D9NM74-F1
#
_cell.length_a   1.000
_cell.length_b   1.000
_cell.length_c   1.000
_cell.angle_alpha   90.00
_cell.angle_beta   90.00
_cell.angle_gamma   90.00
#
_symmetry.space_group_name_H-M   'P 1'
#
loop_
_entity.id
_entity.type
_entity.pdbx_description
1 polymer ?
#
loop_
_entity_poly.entity_id
_entity_poly.type
_entity_poly.pdbx_seq_one_letter_code
_entity_poly.pdbx_strand_id
1 'polypeptide(L)'
;MKALACIAAAAFYGLAALFPVAAGGSMPSGSPHSGSRPVDGTDSGMLSVPDTLPGPGATSRGLDSLQRKAVSQKVGEYLSAIVTEPVSMQEKEVDFLIETCSDSLVRQAVATDIYSFYRDSPIMGAEALAVYVCDKWFIPGKVKLPDEASFMGARMFAEFNRRSLIGMKAPGLELKDSLGNEVRLFGPQDKPEDRRYSILYFYSPDCARCRMETIMLRSILENDGFPVDFHAIYTGRNRAEWMKYIHSQMDISPVSTRIFHLWDPEMDSDFQIKYGIMQTPGLFLIAPDGTIAGRRLDAVSLEKMLKDALAPAEAEYGSEESEKFFDKVFAPFADSVKCKDIDAIAQHIEDVTLGQGDTLLFKQMTGDLMYYLTNRRGAAYRCATGHLVKDRILGKDVWKTADDSLKIVSFARILDDLLSKTPVSARIPDIKVDAVLKMNRGGEIRAAEGRFRLGKTGGRQTYIIFHTEGCPVCKAEINAADSLLLHGSRGTRVLLVDMDMIFSSNPGQAGVLLDTFDLTMLPFIISTDRKGKVTGKYLSLL
;
A
#
# COMPACT_ATOMS: atom_id res chain seq x y z
N MET A 1 34.43 -11.43 27.02
CA MET A 1 34.00 -10.09 27.49
C MET A 1 33.93 -9.08 26.35
N LYS A 2 35.03 -8.62 25.73
CA LYS A 2 34.99 -7.57 24.68
C LYS A 2 34.00 -7.85 23.53
N ALA A 3 33.95 -9.06 22.98
CA ALA A 3 33.02 -9.37 21.89
C ALA A 3 31.53 -9.41 22.30
N LEU A 4 31.22 -9.77 23.56
CA LEU A 4 29.86 -9.63 24.10
C LEU A 4 29.45 -8.16 24.26
N ALA A 5 30.41 -7.24 24.44
CA ALA A 5 30.10 -5.81 24.56
C ALA A 5 29.65 -5.20 23.22
N CYS A 6 30.20 -5.64 22.08
CA CYS A 6 29.75 -5.21 20.75
C CYS A 6 28.27 -5.63 20.49
N ILE A 7 27.94 -6.87 20.81
CA ILE A 7 26.58 -7.42 20.66
C ILE A 7 25.61 -6.78 21.67
N ALA A 8 26.04 -6.57 22.92
CA ALA A 8 25.22 -5.89 23.92
C ALA A 8 24.95 -4.42 23.56
N ALA A 9 25.91 -3.73 22.93
CA ALA A 9 25.71 -2.37 22.42
C ALA A 9 24.64 -2.33 21.30
N ALA A 10 24.69 -3.25 20.33
CA ALA A 10 23.68 -3.36 19.28
C ALA A 10 22.27 -3.66 19.85
N ALA A 11 22.18 -4.58 20.83
CA ALA A 11 20.92 -4.91 21.48
C ALA A 11 20.33 -3.76 22.32
N PHE A 12 21.17 -2.91 22.93
CA PHE A 12 20.69 -1.80 23.76
C PHE A 12 20.18 -0.59 22.96
N TYR A 13 20.74 -0.33 21.77
CA TYR A 13 20.31 0.81 20.95
C TYR A 13 19.19 0.46 19.96
N GLY A 14 19.09 -0.80 19.49
CA GLY A 14 18.01 -1.22 18.58
C GLY A 14 16.59 -1.08 19.13
N LEU A 15 16.39 -1.13 20.46
CA LEU A 15 15.07 -0.89 21.08
C LEU A 15 14.67 0.59 21.14
N ALA A 16 15.57 1.55 20.87
CA ALA A 16 15.28 2.98 21.02
C ALA A 16 14.44 3.58 19.87
N ALA A 17 14.23 2.84 18.78
CA ALA A 17 13.54 3.33 17.58
C ALA A 17 12.00 3.24 17.62
N LEU A 18 11.40 2.69 18.70
CA LEU A 18 9.98 2.29 18.73
C LEU A 18 9.07 3.10 19.66
N PHE A 19 9.47 4.30 20.12
CA PHE A 19 8.58 5.17 20.90
C PHE A 19 8.64 6.66 20.49
N PRO A 20 7.49 7.31 20.22
CA PRO A 20 7.45 8.77 20.06
C PRO A 20 7.61 9.46 21.43
N VAL A 21 8.49 10.45 21.49
CA VAL A 21 8.78 11.20 22.72
C VAL A 21 7.59 12.10 23.11
N ALA A 22 7.12 11.95 24.35
CA ALA A 22 6.16 12.86 24.98
C ALA A 22 6.73 13.44 26.29
N ALA A 23 6.89 14.77 26.28
CA ALA A 23 7.11 15.78 27.34
C ALA A 23 7.26 15.38 28.84
N GLY A 24 8.12 16.11 29.59
CA GLY A 24 8.06 16.07 31.05
C GLY A 24 9.06 16.86 31.94
N GLY A 25 9.39 18.13 31.66
CA GLY A 25 10.07 19.04 32.62
C GLY A 25 11.55 18.72 32.96
N SER A 26 12.32 19.59 33.63
CA SER A 26 12.13 20.99 34.06
C SER A 26 13.49 21.69 34.22
N MET A 27 13.61 22.99 33.87
CA MET A 27 14.79 23.82 34.19
C MET A 27 14.63 24.52 35.55
N PRO A 28 15.75 24.88 36.20
CA PRO A 28 16.15 26.30 36.31
C PRO A 28 17.63 26.49 35.91
N SER A 29 17.98 27.38 34.97
CA SER A 29 18.15 28.84 35.11
C SER A 29 19.25 29.29 36.10
N GLY A 30 20.38 29.80 35.57
CA GLY A 30 21.42 30.46 36.39
C GLY A 30 22.77 30.65 35.67
N SER A 31 23.08 31.88 35.26
CA SER A 31 24.38 32.34 34.74
C SER A 31 24.56 33.83 35.12
N PRO A 32 25.70 34.52 34.92
CA PRO A 32 27.07 34.09 34.56
C PRO A 32 28.14 34.75 35.51
N HIS A 33 29.41 34.88 35.04
CA HIS A 33 30.51 35.71 35.58
C HIS A 33 31.21 35.22 36.87
N SER A 34 32.49 35.53 37.15
CA SER A 34 33.63 36.05 36.35
C SER A 34 34.95 35.94 37.15
N GLY A 35 36.10 36.13 36.47
CA GLY A 35 37.43 36.32 37.08
C GLY A 35 38.23 35.02 37.28
N SER A 36 39.57 34.99 37.32
CA SER A 36 40.66 35.89 36.93
C SER A 36 41.94 35.25 37.49
N ARG A 37 42.88 34.92 36.60
CA ARG A 37 44.36 34.85 36.74
C ARG A 37 45.01 35.65 37.92
N PRO A 38 46.33 35.49 38.23
CA PRO A 38 47.34 34.51 37.75
C PRO A 38 48.40 34.04 38.83
N VAL A 39 49.50 33.40 38.38
CA VAL A 39 50.87 33.23 38.99
C VAL A 39 51.02 32.48 40.34
N ASP A 40 52.17 31.85 40.69
CA ASP A 40 53.49 31.70 40.03
C ASP A 40 54.22 30.40 40.48
N GLY A 41 55.22 29.94 39.69
CA GLY A 41 56.37 29.08 40.05
C GLY A 41 56.13 27.69 40.71
N THR A 42 56.99 26.67 40.57
CA THR A 42 58.09 26.34 39.63
C THR A 42 57.97 24.81 39.33
N ASP A 43 58.88 24.01 38.74
CA ASP A 43 60.32 24.12 38.41
C ASP A 43 60.72 23.12 37.28
N SER A 44 62.03 22.97 37.08
CA SER A 44 62.78 21.85 36.50
C SER A 44 62.07 20.47 36.44
N GLY A 45 62.19 19.67 35.39
CA GLY A 45 63.06 19.73 34.22
C GLY A 45 63.53 18.33 33.85
N MET A 46 63.22 17.84 32.64
CA MET A 46 63.70 16.53 32.16
C MET A 46 63.94 16.57 30.65
N LEU A 47 65.14 16.12 30.25
CA LEU A 47 65.62 16.13 28.87
C LEU A 47 65.69 14.70 28.31
N SER A 48 65.39 14.57 27.01
CA SER A 48 65.84 13.51 26.08
C SER A 48 65.35 12.05 26.27
N VAL A 49 65.22 11.43 25.10
CA VAL A 49 64.70 10.10 24.69
C VAL A 49 65.72 9.57 23.64
N PRO A 50 65.79 8.29 23.17
CA PRO A 50 65.30 6.97 23.63
C PRO A 50 66.45 5.93 23.85
N ASP A 51 66.13 4.67 24.19
CA ASP A 51 66.42 3.48 23.35
C ASP A 51 66.24 2.14 24.09
N THR A 52 65.36 1.26 23.59
CA THR A 52 65.55 -0.20 23.46
C THR A 52 64.30 -0.88 22.85
N LEU A 53 64.52 -1.79 21.89
CA LEU A 53 63.47 -2.59 21.22
C LEU A 53 63.00 -3.78 22.09
N PRO A 54 61.77 -4.29 21.89
CA PRO A 54 61.21 -5.36 22.73
C PRO A 54 61.70 -6.76 22.34
N GLY A 55 61.93 -7.60 23.36
CA GLY A 55 62.12 -9.05 23.18
C GLY A 55 60.80 -9.79 22.90
N PRO A 56 60.82 -10.92 22.16
CA PRO A 56 59.60 -11.57 21.66
C PRO A 56 58.92 -12.42 22.74
N GLY A 57 57.70 -12.05 23.13
CA GLY A 57 57.03 -12.73 24.25
C GLY A 57 55.55 -12.40 24.49
N ALA A 58 54.80 -11.98 23.48
CA ALA A 58 53.35 -11.75 23.59
C ALA A 58 52.60 -12.55 22.52
N THR A 59 52.05 -13.69 22.93
CA THR A 59 51.26 -14.59 22.07
C THR A 59 50.11 -13.85 21.39
N SER A 60 50.01 -14.00 20.06
CA SER A 60 48.78 -13.69 19.32
C SER A 60 47.68 -14.65 19.80
N ARG A 61 46.91 -14.24 20.82
CA ARG A 61 45.71 -14.96 21.23
C ARG A 61 44.67 -14.83 20.12
N GLY A 62 44.66 -15.83 19.24
CA GLY A 62 43.55 -16.04 18.30
C GLY A 62 42.24 -16.13 19.08
N LEU A 63 41.15 -15.73 18.44
CA LEU A 63 39.83 -15.76 19.06
C LEU A 63 39.50 -17.20 19.47
N ASP A 64 39.29 -17.44 20.78
CA ASP A 64 38.97 -18.76 21.30
C ASP A 64 37.77 -19.35 20.55
N SER A 65 37.86 -20.64 20.18
CA SER A 65 36.89 -21.30 19.30
C SER A 65 35.45 -21.22 19.82
N LEU A 66 35.25 -21.32 21.14
CA LEU A 66 33.96 -21.18 21.80
C LEU A 66 33.46 -19.72 21.73
N GLN A 67 34.36 -18.76 21.98
CA GLN A 67 34.05 -17.33 21.88
C GLN A 67 33.69 -16.92 20.44
N ARG A 68 34.42 -17.41 19.44
CA ARG A 68 34.09 -17.19 18.02
C ARG A 68 32.68 -17.69 17.72
N LYS A 69 32.38 -18.96 18.06
CA LYS A 69 31.07 -19.56 17.80
C LYS A 69 29.92 -18.78 18.47
N ALA A 70 30.11 -18.32 19.70
CA ALA A 70 29.12 -17.51 20.42
C ALA A 70 28.90 -16.14 19.76
N VAL A 71 29.94 -15.51 19.22
CA VAL A 71 29.82 -14.25 18.46
C VAL A 71 29.08 -14.48 17.14
N SER A 72 29.49 -15.46 16.34
CA SER A 72 28.85 -15.77 15.05
C SER A 72 27.36 -16.10 15.22
N GLN A 73 26.99 -16.86 16.27
CA GLN A 73 25.60 -17.13 16.61
C GLN A 73 24.83 -15.83 16.89
N LYS A 74 25.36 -14.94 17.73
CA LYS A 74 24.69 -13.69 18.10
C LYS A 74 24.58 -12.69 16.95
N VAL A 75 25.57 -12.65 16.06
CA VAL A 75 25.49 -11.89 14.81
C VAL A 75 24.35 -12.45 13.94
N GLY A 76 24.29 -13.78 13.74
CA GLY A 76 23.20 -14.40 12.98
C GLY A 76 21.80 -14.18 13.57
N GLU A 77 21.66 -14.28 14.90
CA GLU A 77 20.40 -13.96 15.61
C GLU A 77 19.96 -12.51 15.38
N TYR A 78 20.89 -11.55 15.45
CA TYR A 78 20.61 -10.12 15.25
C TYR A 78 20.24 -9.81 13.78
N LEU A 79 21.03 -10.31 12.81
CA LEU A 79 20.76 -10.09 11.38
C LEU A 79 19.42 -10.70 10.96
N SER A 80 19.05 -11.86 11.54
CA SER A 80 17.74 -12.48 11.31
C SER A 80 16.58 -11.63 11.84
N ALA A 81 16.79 -10.85 12.91
CA ALA A 81 15.76 -9.99 13.48
C ALA A 81 15.50 -8.73 12.64
N ILE A 82 16.52 -8.19 11.97
CA ILE A 82 16.40 -7.00 11.11
C ILE A 82 16.18 -7.33 9.62
N VAL A 83 16.04 -8.60 9.24
CA VAL A 83 16.05 -9.02 7.83
C VAL A 83 14.85 -8.48 7.01
N THR A 84 13.78 -8.07 7.69
CA THR A 84 12.58 -7.46 7.08
C THR A 84 12.63 -5.94 6.99
N GLU A 85 13.65 -5.31 7.58
CA GLU A 85 13.84 -3.85 7.57
C GLU A 85 14.32 -3.35 6.20
N PRO A 86 14.15 -2.05 5.88
CA PRO A 86 14.66 -1.49 4.63
C PRO A 86 16.18 -1.70 4.46
N VAL A 87 16.64 -1.96 3.23
CA VAL A 87 18.07 -2.19 2.93
C VAL A 87 18.96 -1.09 3.49
N SER A 88 18.58 0.19 3.35
CA SER A 88 19.32 1.34 3.88
C SER A 88 19.34 1.48 5.41
N MET A 89 18.49 0.73 6.12
CA MET A 89 18.54 0.57 7.58
C MET A 89 19.52 -0.56 7.91
N GLN A 90 19.38 -1.72 7.25
CA GLN A 90 20.29 -2.86 7.41
C GLN A 90 21.76 -2.49 7.10
N GLU A 91 22.03 -1.65 6.09
CA GLU A 91 23.36 -1.10 5.79
C GLU A 91 24.00 -0.39 6.99
N LYS A 92 23.21 0.43 7.71
CA LYS A 92 23.68 1.19 8.88
C LYS A 92 23.98 0.28 10.07
N GLU A 93 23.11 -0.70 10.32
CA GLU A 93 23.34 -1.67 11.40
C GLU A 93 24.55 -2.57 11.10
N VAL A 94 24.73 -2.98 9.84
CA VAL A 94 25.93 -3.69 9.37
C VAL A 94 27.20 -2.87 9.62
N ASP A 95 27.19 -1.58 9.27
CA ASP A 95 28.32 -0.70 9.55
C ASP A 95 28.57 -0.57 11.06
N PHE A 96 27.52 -0.31 11.84
CA PHE A 96 27.61 -0.17 13.30
C PHE A 96 28.22 -1.40 13.97
N LEU A 97 27.80 -2.61 13.57
CA LEU A 97 28.35 -3.87 14.08
C LEU A 97 29.84 -4.03 13.77
N ILE A 98 30.27 -3.67 12.55
CA ILE A 98 31.67 -3.78 12.12
C ILE A 98 32.54 -2.69 12.79
N GLU A 99 32.05 -1.46 12.88
CA GLU A 99 32.76 -0.32 13.48
C GLU A 99 32.96 -0.47 14.99
N THR A 100 31.93 -0.95 15.70
CA THR A 100 31.97 -1.18 17.16
C THR A 100 33.01 -2.25 17.55
N CYS A 101 33.40 -3.13 16.63
CA CYS A 101 34.46 -4.12 16.86
C CYS A 101 35.84 -3.45 16.86
N SER A 102 36.38 -3.14 18.05
CA SER A 102 37.71 -2.51 18.19
C SER A 102 38.89 -3.48 17.97
N ASP A 103 38.67 -4.77 18.17
CA ASP A 103 39.66 -5.84 17.92
C ASP A 103 39.61 -6.29 16.45
N SER A 104 40.76 -6.37 15.79
CA SER A 104 40.82 -6.65 14.35
C SER A 104 40.42 -8.07 13.97
N LEU A 105 40.66 -9.07 14.82
CA LEU A 105 40.25 -10.46 14.59
C LEU A 105 38.75 -10.63 14.83
N VAL A 106 38.19 -9.96 15.85
CA VAL A 106 36.74 -9.92 16.08
C VAL A 106 36.05 -9.19 14.92
N ARG A 107 36.57 -8.04 14.47
CA ARG A 107 36.03 -7.30 13.32
C ARG A 107 36.05 -8.13 12.04
N GLN A 108 37.17 -8.82 11.77
CA GLN A 108 37.28 -9.75 10.64
C GLN A 108 36.21 -10.84 10.73
N ALA A 109 36.05 -11.49 11.88
CA ALA A 109 35.04 -12.52 12.07
C ALA A 109 33.62 -11.98 11.84
N VAL A 110 33.24 -10.89 12.51
CA VAL A 110 31.91 -10.28 12.39
C VAL A 110 31.61 -9.85 10.95
N ALA A 111 32.52 -9.17 10.26
CA ALA A 111 32.30 -8.78 8.87
C ALA A 111 32.20 -10.00 7.92
N THR A 112 32.97 -11.07 8.16
CA THR A 112 32.91 -12.31 7.39
C THR A 112 31.59 -13.05 7.63
N ASP A 113 31.10 -13.07 8.88
CA ASP A 113 29.85 -13.70 9.27
C ASP A 113 28.65 -12.93 8.67
N ILE A 114 28.65 -11.59 8.73
CA ILE A 114 27.67 -10.72 8.06
C ILE A 114 27.65 -10.96 6.54
N TYR A 115 28.83 -10.94 5.89
CA TYR A 115 28.93 -11.18 4.46
C TYR A 115 28.38 -12.56 4.06
N SER A 116 28.73 -13.60 4.83
CA SER A 116 28.27 -14.96 4.57
C SER A 116 26.76 -15.10 4.78
N PHE A 117 26.21 -14.50 5.84
CA PHE A 117 24.76 -14.47 6.11
C PHE A 117 23.97 -13.94 4.91
N TYR A 118 24.37 -12.79 4.36
CA TYR A 118 23.67 -12.19 3.21
C TYR A 118 23.96 -12.90 1.88
N ARG A 119 25.18 -13.37 1.65
CA ARG A 119 25.55 -14.13 0.44
C ARG A 119 24.79 -15.44 0.32
N ASP A 120 24.67 -16.17 1.43
CA ASP A 120 24.08 -17.51 1.47
C ASP A 120 22.57 -17.47 1.78
N SER A 121 22.01 -16.28 1.99
CA SER A 121 20.58 -16.08 2.24
C SER A 121 19.71 -16.58 1.07
N PRO A 122 18.57 -17.24 1.36
CA PRO A 122 17.54 -17.55 0.37
C PRO A 122 16.59 -16.36 0.11
N ILE A 123 16.73 -15.26 0.85
CA ILE A 123 15.83 -14.11 0.75
C ILE A 123 16.25 -13.25 -0.45
N MET A 124 15.32 -13.09 -1.40
CA MET A 124 15.49 -12.27 -2.58
C MET A 124 15.96 -10.85 -2.24
N GLY A 125 17.10 -10.44 -2.80
CA GLY A 125 17.67 -9.09 -2.62
C GLY A 125 18.73 -8.98 -1.51
N ALA A 126 18.90 -10.01 -0.68
CA ALA A 126 19.92 -10.04 0.37
C ALA A 126 21.36 -9.87 -0.20
N GLU A 127 21.59 -10.23 -1.46
CA GLU A 127 22.88 -10.09 -2.13
C GLU A 127 23.36 -8.65 -2.16
N ALA A 128 22.45 -7.66 -2.17
CA ALA A 128 22.81 -6.25 -2.15
C ALA A 128 23.68 -5.89 -0.95
N LEU A 129 23.41 -6.48 0.23
CA LEU A 129 24.20 -6.26 1.44
C LEU A 129 25.52 -7.05 1.43
N ALA A 130 25.57 -8.22 0.80
CA ALA A 130 26.84 -8.92 0.57
C ALA A 130 27.76 -8.13 -0.38
N VAL A 131 27.20 -7.52 -1.43
CA VAL A 131 27.93 -6.59 -2.32
C VAL A 131 28.37 -5.34 -1.53
N TYR A 132 27.47 -4.71 -0.77
CA TYR A 132 27.77 -3.54 0.07
C TYR A 132 28.94 -3.79 1.04
N VAL A 133 28.92 -4.92 1.77
CA VAL A 133 30.01 -5.29 2.68
C VAL A 133 31.33 -5.48 1.93
N CYS A 134 31.30 -6.14 0.77
CA CYS A 134 32.50 -6.31 -0.04
C CYS A 134 33.07 -4.95 -0.50
N ASP A 135 32.22 -4.10 -1.07
CA ASP A 135 32.58 -2.80 -1.63
C ASP A 135 33.06 -1.79 -0.58
N LYS A 136 32.41 -1.77 0.60
CA LYS A 136 32.69 -0.78 1.65
C LYS A 136 33.80 -1.21 2.60
N TRP A 137 33.91 -2.50 2.90
CA TRP A 137 34.77 -3.03 3.97
C TRP A 137 35.95 -3.87 3.47
N PHE A 138 35.74 -4.75 2.48
CA PHE A 138 36.81 -5.67 2.01
C PHE A 138 37.69 -5.05 0.92
N ILE A 139 37.09 -4.57 -0.19
CA ILE A 139 37.85 -4.02 -1.34
C ILE A 139 38.74 -2.83 -0.93
N PRO A 140 38.32 -1.88 -0.08
CA PRO A 140 39.17 -0.78 0.38
C PRO A 140 40.16 -1.18 1.49
N GLY A 141 40.20 -2.46 1.90
CA GLY A 141 41.12 -2.98 2.92
C GLY A 141 40.79 -2.58 4.37
N LYS A 142 39.61 -1.98 4.65
CA LYS A 142 39.19 -1.62 6.02
C LYS A 142 39.03 -2.83 6.94
N VAL A 143 38.66 -3.97 6.35
CA VAL A 143 38.71 -5.29 6.98
C VAL A 143 39.48 -6.22 6.04
N LYS A 144 40.64 -6.70 6.50
CA LYS A 144 41.39 -7.74 5.80
C LYS A 144 40.74 -9.09 6.05
N LEU A 145 40.42 -9.85 5.01
CA LEU A 145 39.91 -11.23 5.12
C LEU A 145 41.04 -12.22 5.50
N PRO A 146 40.71 -13.46 5.95
CA PRO A 146 41.71 -14.38 6.50
C PRO A 146 42.79 -14.80 5.49
N ASP A 147 42.43 -14.93 4.23
CA ASP A 147 43.26 -15.41 3.13
C ASP A 147 42.84 -14.76 1.79
N GLU A 148 43.72 -14.87 0.79
CA GLU A 148 43.52 -14.25 -0.52
C GLU A 148 42.39 -14.90 -1.34
N ALA A 149 42.12 -16.20 -1.16
CA ALA A 149 41.04 -16.87 -1.88
C ALA A 149 39.67 -16.43 -1.36
N SER A 150 39.52 -16.24 -0.05
CA SER A 150 38.34 -15.60 0.55
C SER A 150 38.11 -14.18 0.00
N PHE A 151 39.18 -13.38 -0.14
CA PHE A 151 39.09 -12.03 -0.70
C PHE A 151 38.72 -12.03 -2.19
N MET A 152 39.37 -12.86 -3.00
CA MET A 152 39.04 -13.02 -4.42
C MET A 152 37.63 -13.56 -4.63
N GLY A 153 37.18 -14.53 -3.82
CA GLY A 153 35.81 -15.04 -3.85
C GLY A 153 34.77 -13.97 -3.53
N ALA A 154 35.02 -13.13 -2.52
CA ALA A 154 34.15 -12.00 -2.19
C ALA A 154 34.12 -10.94 -3.31
N ARG A 155 35.28 -10.58 -3.86
CA ARG A 155 35.39 -9.63 -4.96
C ARG A 155 34.70 -10.12 -6.23
N MET A 156 34.89 -11.39 -6.61
CA MET A 156 34.19 -11.99 -7.75
C MET A 156 32.68 -12.00 -7.54
N PHE A 157 32.21 -12.35 -6.33
CA PHE A 157 30.78 -12.27 -6.03
C PHE A 157 30.25 -10.83 -6.21
N ALA A 158 30.97 -9.82 -5.70
CA ALA A 158 30.58 -8.43 -5.86
C ALA A 158 30.49 -7.99 -7.33
N GLU A 159 31.55 -8.22 -8.12
CA GLU A 159 31.59 -7.80 -9.54
C GLU A 159 30.49 -8.46 -10.40
N PHE A 160 30.18 -9.73 -10.16
CA PHE A 160 29.18 -10.49 -10.92
C PHE A 160 27.73 -10.16 -10.48
N ASN A 161 27.51 -9.59 -9.30
CA ASN A 161 26.17 -9.27 -8.80
C ASN A 161 25.81 -7.78 -8.87
N ARG A 162 26.82 -6.88 -8.78
CA ARG A 162 26.69 -5.42 -8.74
C ARG A 162 25.76 -4.83 -9.80
N ARG A 163 25.73 -5.39 -11.01
CA ARG A 163 25.06 -4.78 -12.17
C ARG A 163 23.57 -5.14 -12.28
N SER A 164 23.09 -6.04 -11.42
CA SER A 164 21.77 -6.64 -11.52
C SER A 164 21.10 -6.83 -10.15
N LEU A 165 21.34 -5.91 -9.21
CA LEU A 165 20.59 -5.89 -7.95
C LEU A 165 19.15 -5.40 -8.19
N ILE A 166 18.25 -5.70 -7.25
CA ILE A 166 16.85 -5.28 -7.32
C ILE A 166 16.76 -3.75 -7.31
N GLY A 167 15.86 -3.18 -8.09
CA GLY A 167 15.74 -1.72 -8.29
C GLY A 167 16.73 -1.14 -9.30
N MET A 168 17.70 -1.90 -9.81
CA MET A 168 18.57 -1.46 -10.91
C MET A 168 17.92 -1.67 -12.27
N LYS A 169 18.35 -0.90 -13.27
CA LYS A 169 17.99 -1.18 -14.68
C LYS A 169 18.70 -2.44 -15.17
N ALA A 170 17.95 -3.30 -15.86
CA ALA A 170 18.43 -4.53 -16.47
C ALA A 170 19.57 -4.25 -17.48
N PRO A 171 20.78 -4.83 -17.32
CA PRO A 171 21.86 -4.62 -18.27
C PRO A 171 21.53 -5.19 -19.66
N GLY A 172 21.83 -4.42 -20.71
CA GLY A 172 21.57 -4.86 -22.08
C GLY A 172 22.27 -6.16 -22.45
N LEU A 173 21.57 -7.04 -23.17
CA LEU A 173 22.08 -8.30 -23.72
C LEU A 173 21.93 -8.29 -25.24
N GLU A 174 22.95 -8.80 -25.95
CA GLU A 174 22.90 -9.14 -27.36
C GLU A 174 22.95 -10.67 -27.43
N LEU A 175 21.96 -11.30 -28.05
CA LEU A 175 21.74 -12.74 -28.07
C LEU A 175 21.23 -13.16 -29.45
N LYS A 176 21.22 -14.45 -29.76
CA LYS A 176 20.65 -14.97 -31.00
C LYS A 176 19.39 -15.78 -30.75
N ASP A 177 18.43 -15.73 -31.68
CA ASP A 177 17.27 -16.62 -31.64
C ASP A 177 17.57 -18.02 -32.24
N SER A 178 16.56 -18.88 -32.27
CA SER A 178 16.67 -20.23 -32.85
C SER A 178 16.89 -20.25 -34.37
N LEU A 179 16.55 -19.16 -35.07
CA LEU A 179 16.78 -18.98 -36.51
C LEU A 179 18.15 -18.37 -36.83
N GLY A 180 18.82 -17.79 -35.83
CA GLY A 180 20.12 -17.12 -35.94
C GLY A 180 20.02 -15.60 -36.11
N ASN A 181 18.86 -14.99 -35.89
CA ASN A 181 18.71 -13.53 -35.90
C ASN A 181 19.28 -12.94 -34.60
N GLU A 182 19.93 -11.77 -34.70
CA GLU A 182 20.37 -10.99 -33.55
C GLU A 182 19.17 -10.38 -32.82
N VAL A 183 19.11 -10.57 -31.50
CA VAL A 183 18.08 -10.09 -30.59
C VAL A 183 18.76 -9.26 -29.50
N ARG A 184 18.36 -7.98 -29.40
CA ARG A 184 18.79 -7.08 -28.34
C ARG A 184 17.72 -6.99 -27.26
N LEU A 185 18.11 -7.18 -26.00
CA LEU A 185 17.25 -6.99 -24.83
C LEU A 185 17.74 -5.78 -24.03
N PHE A 186 16.81 -4.94 -23.58
CA PHE A 186 17.07 -3.74 -22.76
C PHE A 186 18.08 -2.78 -23.41
N GLY A 187 17.95 -2.59 -24.73
CA GLY A 187 18.80 -1.71 -25.50
C GLY A 187 18.42 -0.23 -25.34
N PRO A 188 19.28 0.70 -25.81
CA PRO A 188 19.00 2.14 -25.78
C PRO A 188 17.83 2.58 -26.67
N GLN A 189 17.35 1.71 -27.57
CA GLN A 189 16.28 2.03 -28.52
C GLN A 189 14.91 1.52 -28.08
N ASP A 190 14.83 0.50 -27.21
CA ASP A 190 13.56 -0.01 -26.74
C ASP A 190 12.95 0.91 -25.67
N LYS A 191 11.74 1.36 -25.98
CA LYS A 191 11.00 2.38 -25.25
C LYS A 191 10.28 1.81 -24.03
N PRO A 192 10.35 2.44 -22.86
CA PRO A 192 9.61 2.00 -21.67
C PRO A 192 8.10 1.84 -21.89
N GLU A 193 7.49 2.71 -22.67
CA GLU A 193 6.05 2.73 -22.95
C GLU A 193 5.55 1.53 -23.78
N ASP A 194 6.43 0.87 -24.55
CA ASP A 194 6.10 -0.28 -25.40
C ASP A 194 6.45 -1.64 -24.74
N ARG A 195 7.06 -1.62 -23.55
CA ARG A 195 7.53 -2.82 -22.85
C ARG A 195 6.45 -3.43 -21.96
N ARG A 196 6.50 -4.76 -21.84
CA ARG A 196 5.72 -5.54 -20.87
C ARG A 196 6.65 -6.01 -19.75
N TYR A 197 6.10 -6.62 -18.70
CA TYR A 197 6.93 -7.38 -17.76
C TYR A 197 7.69 -8.46 -18.54
N SER A 198 9.01 -8.52 -18.34
CA SER A 198 9.90 -9.44 -19.03
C SER A 198 10.51 -10.42 -18.04
N ILE A 199 10.50 -11.71 -18.36
CA ILE A 199 11.06 -12.79 -17.56
C ILE A 199 12.34 -13.25 -18.24
N LEU A 200 13.47 -13.25 -17.53
CA LEU A 200 14.73 -13.81 -18.04
C LEU A 200 14.98 -15.14 -17.34
N TYR A 201 14.97 -16.23 -18.10
CA TYR A 201 15.20 -17.59 -17.61
C TYR A 201 16.48 -18.18 -18.23
N PHE A 202 17.57 -18.15 -17.48
CA PHE A 202 18.86 -18.73 -17.84
C PHE A 202 18.89 -20.22 -17.47
N TYR A 203 19.08 -21.11 -18.45
CA TYR A 203 18.94 -22.55 -18.25
C TYR A 203 19.90 -23.39 -19.11
N SER A 204 20.01 -24.68 -18.77
CA SER A 204 20.68 -25.69 -19.60
C SER A 204 19.91 -27.02 -19.58
N PRO A 205 19.74 -27.74 -20.72
CA PRO A 205 18.98 -28.99 -20.81
C PRO A 205 19.49 -30.14 -19.91
N ASP A 206 20.79 -30.19 -19.66
CA ASP A 206 21.47 -31.18 -18.82
C ASP A 206 21.21 -30.98 -17.31
N CYS A 207 20.93 -29.74 -16.88
CA CYS A 207 20.62 -29.42 -15.49
C CYS A 207 19.26 -29.99 -15.03
N ALA A 208 19.30 -30.91 -14.07
CA ALA A 208 18.11 -31.53 -13.49
C ALA A 208 17.13 -30.53 -12.86
N ARG A 209 17.64 -29.47 -12.21
CA ARG A 209 16.79 -28.41 -11.65
C ARG A 209 16.13 -27.58 -12.77
N CYS A 210 16.85 -27.26 -13.85
CA CYS A 210 16.26 -26.56 -14.99
C CYS A 210 15.06 -27.32 -15.58
N ARG A 211 15.15 -28.66 -15.68
CA ARG A 211 14.03 -29.48 -16.16
C ARG A 211 12.78 -29.35 -15.28
N MET A 212 12.94 -29.31 -13.96
CA MET A 212 11.81 -29.11 -13.03
C MET A 212 11.23 -27.68 -13.13
N GLU A 213 12.08 -26.65 -13.07
CA GLU A 213 11.61 -25.25 -13.22
C GLU A 213 10.93 -25.04 -14.58
N THR A 214 11.45 -25.62 -15.67
CA THR A 214 10.84 -25.52 -17.01
C THR A 214 9.41 -26.06 -17.03
N ILE A 215 9.16 -27.22 -16.40
CA ILE A 215 7.81 -27.81 -16.33
C ILE A 215 6.86 -26.91 -15.54
N MET A 216 7.31 -26.34 -14.41
CA MET A 216 6.51 -25.43 -13.60
C MET A 216 6.23 -24.12 -14.34
N LEU A 217 7.25 -23.48 -14.92
CA LEU A 217 7.12 -22.27 -15.73
C LEU A 217 6.17 -22.48 -16.91
N ARG A 218 6.25 -23.63 -17.61
CA ARG A 218 5.32 -23.98 -18.68
C ARG A 218 3.87 -23.98 -18.18
N SER A 219 3.61 -24.66 -17.07
CA SER A 219 2.28 -24.69 -16.43
C SER A 219 1.77 -23.30 -16.04
N ILE A 220 2.63 -22.43 -15.52
CA ILE A 220 2.27 -21.05 -15.14
C ILE A 220 1.89 -20.23 -16.39
N LEU A 221 2.73 -20.27 -17.43
CA LEU A 221 2.52 -19.50 -18.67
C LEU A 221 1.30 -20.00 -19.47
N GLU A 222 1.02 -21.31 -19.45
CA GLU A 222 -0.15 -21.91 -20.11
C GLU A 222 -1.47 -21.59 -19.38
N ASN A 223 -1.50 -21.70 -18.04
CA ASN A 223 -2.76 -21.64 -17.28
C ASN A 223 -3.17 -20.22 -16.85
N ASP A 224 -2.23 -19.39 -16.40
CA ASP A 224 -2.56 -18.06 -15.82
C ASP A 224 -2.65 -16.95 -16.88
N GLY A 225 -2.16 -17.19 -18.11
CA GLY A 225 -2.38 -16.29 -19.25
C GLY A 225 -1.76 -14.90 -19.12
N PHE A 226 -0.62 -14.76 -18.42
CA PHE A 226 0.02 -13.46 -18.18
C PHE A 226 0.48 -12.75 -19.48
N PRO A 227 0.24 -11.44 -19.62
CA PRO A 227 0.67 -10.65 -20.78
C PRO A 227 2.16 -10.25 -20.70
N VAL A 228 3.06 -11.23 -20.70
CA VAL A 228 4.51 -11.05 -20.42
C VAL A 228 5.41 -11.52 -21.57
N ASP A 229 6.64 -11.05 -21.57
CA ASP A 229 7.69 -11.50 -22.49
C ASP A 229 8.63 -12.49 -21.78
N PHE A 230 8.60 -13.75 -22.19
CA PHE A 230 9.40 -14.83 -21.59
C PHE A 230 10.63 -15.13 -22.44
N HIS A 231 11.81 -14.71 -21.97
CA HIS A 231 13.09 -14.92 -22.63
C HIS A 231 13.80 -16.13 -22.00
N ALA A 232 13.71 -17.27 -22.66
CA ALA A 232 14.39 -18.51 -22.28
C ALA A 232 15.79 -18.53 -22.90
N ILE A 233 16.81 -18.25 -22.09
CA ILE A 233 18.21 -18.06 -22.50
C ILE A 233 19.00 -19.34 -22.18
N TYR A 234 19.43 -20.06 -23.21
CA TYR A 234 20.30 -21.22 -23.07
C TYR A 234 21.76 -20.80 -22.86
N THR A 235 22.38 -21.30 -21.80
CA THR A 235 23.74 -20.92 -21.37
C THR A 235 24.85 -21.84 -21.88
N GLY A 236 24.52 -22.81 -22.75
CA GLY A 236 25.47 -23.77 -23.32
C GLY A 236 25.69 -23.57 -24.82
N ARG A 237 26.47 -24.45 -25.44
CA ARG A 237 26.93 -24.30 -26.84
C ARG A 237 26.39 -25.36 -27.80
N ASN A 238 25.58 -26.31 -27.34
CA ASN A 238 25.09 -27.43 -28.16
C ASN A 238 23.73 -27.11 -28.79
N ARG A 239 23.74 -26.49 -29.98
CA ARG A 239 22.51 -26.13 -30.70
C ARG A 239 21.56 -27.32 -30.94
N ALA A 240 22.09 -28.51 -31.23
CA ALA A 240 21.27 -29.68 -31.53
C ALA A 240 20.50 -30.17 -30.29
N GLU A 241 21.16 -30.17 -29.13
CA GLU A 241 20.53 -30.49 -27.85
C GLU A 241 19.53 -29.42 -27.41
N TRP A 242 19.89 -28.14 -27.57
CA TRP A 242 19.00 -27.02 -27.30
C TRP A 242 17.70 -27.07 -28.13
N MET A 243 17.81 -27.25 -29.45
CA MET A 243 16.64 -27.40 -30.32
C MET A 243 15.80 -28.64 -29.96
N LYS A 244 16.43 -29.76 -29.56
CA LYS A 244 15.70 -30.94 -29.07
C LYS A 244 14.95 -30.62 -27.76
N TYR A 245 15.57 -29.85 -26.86
CA TYR A 245 14.95 -29.43 -25.61
C TYR A 245 13.73 -28.53 -25.83
N ILE A 246 13.84 -27.52 -26.70
CA ILE A 246 12.73 -26.62 -27.06
C ILE A 246 11.51 -27.45 -27.51
N HIS A 247 11.65 -28.24 -28.59
CA HIS A 247 10.55 -29.04 -29.15
C HIS A 247 9.93 -30.06 -28.17
N SER A 248 10.65 -30.45 -27.11
CA SER A 248 10.17 -31.48 -26.17
C SER A 248 9.65 -30.93 -24.85
N GLN A 249 10.03 -29.72 -24.45
CA GLN A 249 9.70 -29.15 -23.12
C GLN A 249 9.10 -27.74 -23.17
N MET A 250 9.39 -26.94 -24.20
CA MET A 250 9.04 -25.51 -24.27
C MET A 250 8.22 -25.12 -25.51
N ASP A 251 7.86 -26.06 -26.38
CA ASP A 251 7.02 -25.84 -27.55
C ASP A 251 5.55 -25.65 -27.14
N ILE A 252 5.24 -24.46 -26.64
CA ILE A 252 3.92 -24.03 -26.18
C ILE A 252 3.51 -22.71 -26.82
N SER A 253 2.21 -22.50 -26.98
CA SER A 253 1.62 -21.26 -27.55
C SER A 253 0.58 -20.68 -26.59
N PRO A 254 1.01 -20.10 -25.45
CA PRO A 254 0.11 -19.42 -24.51
C PRO A 254 -0.51 -18.18 -25.14
N VAL A 255 -1.75 -17.84 -24.74
CA VAL A 255 -2.56 -16.80 -25.40
C VAL A 255 -1.97 -15.39 -25.29
N SER A 256 -1.39 -15.04 -24.14
CA SER A 256 -0.97 -13.67 -23.82
C SER A 256 0.55 -13.48 -23.73
N THR A 257 1.29 -14.55 -23.44
CA THR A 257 2.74 -14.53 -23.28
C THR A 257 3.45 -14.63 -24.63
N ARG A 258 4.46 -13.80 -24.89
CA ARG A 258 5.39 -14.01 -26.03
C ARG A 258 6.59 -14.79 -25.52
N ILE A 259 6.97 -15.85 -26.22
CA ILE A 259 8.11 -16.70 -25.85
C ILE A 259 9.25 -16.47 -26.83
N PHE A 260 10.45 -16.24 -26.31
CA PHE A 260 11.68 -16.05 -27.06
C PHE A 260 12.71 -17.08 -26.61
N HIS A 261 13.10 -17.98 -27.50
CA HIS A 261 14.20 -18.91 -27.26
C HIS A 261 15.50 -18.29 -27.76
N LEU A 262 16.38 -17.96 -26.82
CA LEU A 262 17.62 -17.24 -27.08
C LEU A 262 18.84 -18.04 -26.60
N TRP A 263 20.01 -17.76 -27.16
CA TRP A 263 21.30 -18.30 -26.72
C TRP A 263 22.44 -17.34 -27.09
N ASP A 264 23.61 -17.57 -26.50
CA ASP A 264 24.86 -16.84 -26.76
C ASP A 264 25.93 -17.86 -27.23
N PRO A 265 26.05 -18.12 -28.55
CA PRO A 265 27.01 -19.10 -29.05
C PRO A 265 28.45 -18.58 -29.06
N GLU A 266 28.66 -17.27 -29.19
CA GLU A 266 29.97 -16.63 -29.18
C GLU A 266 30.51 -16.36 -27.76
N MET A 267 29.65 -16.41 -26.75
CA MET A 267 29.94 -16.12 -25.33
C MET A 267 30.34 -14.65 -25.06
N ASP A 268 29.83 -13.72 -25.87
CA ASP A 268 30.18 -12.28 -25.82
C ASP A 268 29.06 -11.38 -25.24
N SER A 269 27.92 -11.96 -24.86
CA SER A 269 26.83 -11.18 -24.24
C SER A 269 27.14 -10.72 -22.81
N ASP A 270 28.22 -11.21 -22.19
CA ASP A 270 28.62 -10.99 -20.78
C ASP A 270 27.52 -11.36 -19.76
N PHE A 271 26.58 -12.26 -20.07
CA PHE A 271 25.43 -12.52 -19.19
C PHE A 271 25.84 -13.02 -17.79
N GLN A 272 26.97 -13.70 -17.66
CA GLN A 272 27.52 -14.15 -16.38
C GLN A 272 27.90 -12.97 -15.49
N ILE A 273 28.61 -11.97 -16.03
CA ILE A 273 29.07 -10.78 -15.29
C ILE A 273 27.92 -9.78 -15.09
N LYS A 274 27.03 -9.63 -16.08
CA LYS A 274 25.88 -8.71 -16.02
C LYS A 274 24.81 -9.19 -15.02
N TYR A 275 24.47 -10.48 -15.03
CA TYR A 275 23.36 -11.07 -14.27
C TYR A 275 23.80 -12.05 -13.15
N GLY A 276 25.09 -12.28 -12.96
CA GLY A 276 25.60 -13.19 -11.93
C GLY A 276 25.36 -14.68 -12.22
N ILE A 277 25.14 -15.04 -13.48
CA ILE A 277 24.78 -16.41 -13.90
C ILE A 277 26.02 -17.31 -13.93
N MET A 278 26.44 -17.74 -12.74
CA MET A 278 27.51 -18.73 -12.57
C MET A 278 27.00 -20.18 -12.54
N GLN A 279 25.70 -20.36 -12.28
CA GLN A 279 25.02 -21.66 -12.24
C GLN A 279 23.59 -21.49 -12.77
N THR A 280 23.04 -22.54 -13.37
CA THR A 280 21.65 -22.60 -13.85
C THR A 280 20.79 -23.47 -12.92
N PRO A 281 19.51 -23.14 -12.69
CA PRO A 281 18.75 -22.04 -13.32
C PRO A 281 19.04 -20.67 -12.70
N GLY A 282 18.88 -19.62 -13.49
CA GLY A 282 18.80 -18.23 -13.02
C GLY A 282 17.54 -17.58 -13.55
N LEU A 283 16.72 -16.98 -12.67
CA LEU A 283 15.41 -16.43 -13.03
C LEU A 283 15.24 -15.01 -12.48
N PHE A 284 14.76 -14.11 -13.34
CA PHE A 284 14.56 -12.68 -13.08
C PHE A 284 13.20 -12.23 -13.58
N LEU A 285 12.61 -11.26 -12.88
CA LEU A 285 11.45 -10.49 -13.32
C LEU A 285 11.87 -9.03 -13.52
N ILE A 286 11.65 -8.51 -14.73
CA ILE A 286 11.96 -7.14 -15.13
C ILE A 286 10.63 -6.42 -15.36
N ALA A 287 10.46 -5.24 -14.76
CA ALA A 287 9.31 -4.38 -14.94
C ALA A 287 9.34 -3.67 -16.33
N PRO A 288 8.19 -3.15 -16.82
CA PRO A 288 8.10 -2.44 -18.10
C PRO A 288 9.12 -1.30 -18.27
N ASP A 289 9.42 -0.57 -17.19
CA ASP A 289 10.40 0.51 -17.19
C ASP A 289 11.87 0.02 -17.31
N GLY A 290 12.10 -1.29 -17.40
CA GLY A 290 13.41 -1.94 -17.44
C GLY A 290 14.04 -2.18 -16.06
N THR A 291 13.34 -1.95 -14.96
CA THR A 291 13.85 -2.19 -13.60
C THR A 291 13.77 -3.66 -13.21
N ILE A 292 14.82 -4.21 -12.59
CA ILE A 292 14.81 -5.56 -12.01
C ILE A 292 13.90 -5.54 -10.78
N ALA A 293 12.71 -6.11 -10.93
CA ALA A 293 11.72 -6.25 -9.87
C ALA A 293 11.99 -7.48 -8.99
N GLY A 294 12.50 -8.57 -9.58
CA GLY A 294 12.84 -9.80 -8.86
C GLY A 294 14.05 -10.54 -9.45
N ARG A 295 14.77 -11.28 -8.60
CA ARG A 295 16.03 -11.96 -8.91
C ARG A 295 16.21 -13.23 -8.08
N ARG A 296 16.92 -14.24 -8.62
CA ARG A 296 17.13 -15.58 -8.02
C ARG A 296 15.79 -16.26 -7.69
N LEU A 297 14.78 -16.00 -8.51
CA LEU A 297 13.45 -16.57 -8.35
C LEU A 297 13.48 -18.09 -8.63
N ASP A 298 12.53 -18.81 -8.06
CA ASP A 298 12.03 -20.07 -8.60
C ASP A 298 10.67 -19.84 -9.28
N ALA A 299 10.13 -20.86 -9.95
CA ALA A 299 8.86 -20.76 -10.66
C ALA A 299 7.70 -20.29 -9.76
N VAL A 300 7.64 -20.76 -8.51
CA VAL A 300 6.57 -20.43 -7.55
C VAL A 300 6.67 -18.97 -7.08
N SER A 301 7.88 -18.50 -6.78
CA SER A 301 8.12 -17.10 -6.41
C SER A 301 7.81 -16.16 -7.58
N LEU A 302 8.16 -16.56 -8.81
CA LEU A 302 7.80 -15.81 -10.01
C LEU A 302 6.29 -15.76 -10.21
N GLU A 303 5.56 -16.88 -10.10
CA GLU A 303 4.10 -16.93 -10.20
C GLU A 303 3.45 -15.94 -9.23
N LYS A 304 3.87 -15.97 -7.96
CA LYS A 304 3.37 -15.03 -6.96
C LYS A 304 3.68 -13.57 -7.35
N MET A 305 4.92 -13.25 -7.73
CA MET A 305 5.27 -11.89 -8.14
C MET A 305 4.53 -11.42 -9.38
N LEU A 306 4.24 -12.31 -10.33
CA LEU A 306 3.41 -12.00 -11.49
C LEU A 306 1.95 -11.76 -11.08
N LYS A 307 1.39 -12.56 -10.16
CA LYS A 307 0.05 -12.35 -9.61
C LYS A 307 -0.04 -11.03 -8.84
N ASP A 308 0.95 -10.70 -8.01
CA ASP A 308 0.98 -9.45 -7.25
C ASP A 308 1.18 -8.22 -8.17
N ALA A 309 2.04 -8.31 -9.19
CA ALA A 309 2.38 -7.19 -10.09
C ALA A 309 1.41 -6.99 -11.27
N LEU A 310 0.67 -8.03 -11.65
CA LEU A 310 -0.33 -8.01 -12.73
C LEU A 310 -1.75 -8.22 -12.20
N ALA A 311 -1.93 -8.24 -10.87
CA ALA A 311 -3.26 -8.17 -10.27
C ALA A 311 -4.00 -6.98 -10.89
N PRO A 312 -5.24 -7.15 -11.38
CA PRO A 312 -6.10 -5.99 -11.52
C PRO A 312 -6.14 -5.32 -10.16
N ALA A 313 -6.00 -3.99 -10.11
CA ALA A 313 -6.20 -3.26 -8.88
C ALA A 313 -7.67 -3.43 -8.47
N GLU A 314 -7.95 -4.45 -7.65
CA GLU A 314 -9.22 -4.62 -6.96
C GLU A 314 -9.33 -3.46 -5.97
N ALA A 315 -9.89 -2.36 -6.45
CA ALA A 315 -10.17 -1.22 -5.61
C ALA A 315 -11.17 -1.67 -4.54
N GLU A 316 -10.69 -1.77 -3.31
CA GLU A 316 -11.52 -1.88 -2.13
C GLU A 316 -11.99 -0.47 -1.77
N TYR A 317 -13.31 -0.30 -1.62
CA TYR A 317 -13.91 1.01 -1.41
C TYR A 317 -14.59 1.08 -0.05
N GLY A 318 -14.44 2.21 0.64
CA GLY A 318 -15.09 2.44 1.94
C GLY A 318 -14.45 1.67 3.09
N SER A 319 -13.14 1.40 3.03
CA SER A 319 -12.38 0.83 4.17
C SER A 319 -12.39 1.76 5.38
N GLU A 320 -12.08 1.26 6.58
CA GLU A 320 -12.00 2.10 7.78
C GLU A 320 -10.96 3.22 7.65
N GLU A 321 -9.86 2.99 6.92
CA GLU A 321 -8.82 3.99 6.63
C GLU A 321 -9.37 5.11 5.76
N SER A 322 -10.18 4.76 4.75
CA SER A 322 -10.83 5.74 3.87
C SER A 322 -11.87 6.57 4.64
N GLU A 323 -12.64 5.97 5.54
CA GLU A 323 -13.59 6.71 6.39
C GLU A 323 -12.86 7.66 7.34
N LYS A 324 -11.80 7.18 8.04
CA LYS A 324 -10.95 7.99 8.92
C LYS A 324 -10.21 9.10 8.16
N PHE A 325 -9.94 8.92 6.87
CA PHE A 325 -9.38 9.97 6.01
C PHE A 325 -10.45 11.04 5.74
N PHE A 326 -11.63 10.67 5.26
CA PHE A 326 -12.68 11.65 4.95
C PHE A 326 -13.22 12.36 6.20
N ASP A 327 -13.26 11.70 7.36
CA ASP A 327 -13.57 12.38 8.63
C ASP A 327 -12.58 13.51 8.95
N LYS A 328 -11.28 13.34 8.64
CA LYS A 328 -10.29 14.44 8.78
C LYS A 328 -10.49 15.53 7.73
N VAL A 329 -10.88 15.17 6.51
CA VAL A 329 -11.20 16.13 5.44
C VAL A 329 -12.44 16.97 5.78
N PHE A 330 -13.47 16.36 6.39
CA PHE A 330 -14.72 17.04 6.72
C PHE A 330 -14.78 17.65 8.14
N ALA A 331 -13.86 17.29 9.05
CA ALA A 331 -13.77 17.87 10.40
C ALA A 331 -13.81 19.42 10.45
N PRO A 332 -13.18 20.18 9.52
CA PRO A 332 -13.26 21.65 9.54
C PRO A 332 -14.66 22.22 9.28
N PHE A 333 -15.60 21.44 8.74
CA PHE A 333 -16.94 21.91 8.38
C PHE A 333 -17.99 21.66 9.48
N ALA A 334 -17.71 20.72 10.40
CA ALA A 334 -18.54 20.35 11.54
C ALA A 334 -20.05 20.27 11.18
N ASP A 335 -20.91 20.94 11.94
CA ASP A 335 -22.38 20.91 11.77
C ASP A 335 -22.90 21.77 10.60
N SER A 336 -22.01 22.43 9.84
CA SER A 336 -22.38 23.52 8.92
C SER A 336 -22.10 23.26 7.43
N VAL A 337 -21.68 22.04 7.10
CA VAL A 337 -21.33 21.63 5.73
C VAL A 337 -22.49 21.83 4.75
N LYS A 338 -22.20 22.37 3.55
CA LYS A 338 -23.20 22.55 2.48
C LYS A 338 -22.85 21.67 1.29
N CYS A 339 -23.86 21.36 0.48
CA CYS A 339 -23.72 20.54 -0.73
C CYS A 339 -22.55 21.02 -1.63
N LYS A 340 -22.45 22.33 -1.85
CA LYS A 340 -21.38 22.97 -2.63
C LYS A 340 -19.96 22.79 -2.05
N ASP A 341 -19.82 22.57 -0.75
CA ASP A 341 -18.51 22.48 -0.09
C ASP A 341 -17.96 21.05 -0.27
N ILE A 342 -18.84 20.04 -0.20
CA ILE A 342 -18.54 18.65 -0.55
C ILE A 342 -18.28 18.50 -2.06
N ASP A 343 -19.09 19.16 -2.89
CA ASP A 343 -18.92 19.15 -4.36
C ASP A 343 -17.60 19.82 -4.79
N ALA A 344 -17.14 20.85 -4.07
CA ALA A 344 -15.82 21.45 -4.28
C ALA A 344 -14.67 20.48 -3.91
N ILE A 345 -14.83 19.64 -2.89
CA ILE A 345 -13.86 18.58 -2.56
C ILE A 345 -13.86 17.49 -3.65
N ALA A 346 -15.03 17.09 -4.16
CA ALA A 346 -15.15 16.16 -5.27
C ALA A 346 -14.51 16.70 -6.57
N GLN A 347 -14.69 18.00 -6.85
CA GLN A 347 -14.00 18.68 -7.96
C GLN A 347 -12.49 18.71 -7.75
N HIS A 348 -12.03 19.02 -6.53
CA HIS A 348 -10.60 19.06 -6.24
C HIS A 348 -9.94 17.69 -6.43
N ILE A 349 -10.58 16.61 -6.00
CA ILE A 349 -10.14 15.23 -6.27
C ILE A 349 -10.01 15.01 -7.79
N GLU A 350 -11.02 15.37 -8.57
CA GLU A 350 -10.99 15.23 -10.03
C GLU A 350 -9.84 16.01 -10.68
N ASP A 351 -9.65 17.27 -10.28
CA ASP A 351 -8.63 18.16 -10.83
C ASP A 351 -7.20 17.66 -10.56
N VAL A 352 -6.92 17.15 -9.35
CA VAL A 352 -5.57 16.68 -8.95
C VAL A 352 -5.26 15.24 -9.33
N THR A 353 -6.26 14.45 -9.76
CA THR A 353 -6.07 13.04 -10.16
C THR A 353 -6.31 12.85 -11.66
N LEU A 354 -7.57 12.85 -12.09
CA LEU A 354 -7.97 12.68 -13.48
C LEU A 354 -7.45 13.81 -14.37
N GLY A 355 -7.40 15.05 -13.86
CA GLY A 355 -6.79 16.19 -14.53
C GLY A 355 -5.27 16.05 -14.78
N GLN A 356 -4.60 15.16 -14.05
CA GLN A 356 -3.18 14.80 -14.23
C GLN A 356 -2.97 13.47 -14.98
N GLY A 357 -4.07 12.81 -15.39
CA GLY A 357 -4.05 11.50 -16.06
C GLY A 357 -4.08 10.29 -15.14
N ASP A 358 -4.09 10.47 -13.81
CA ASP A 358 -4.18 9.36 -12.85
C ASP A 358 -5.64 8.88 -12.68
N THR A 359 -6.02 7.98 -13.57
CA THR A 359 -7.34 7.34 -13.54
C THR A 359 -7.52 6.37 -12.37
N LEU A 360 -6.44 5.83 -11.78
CA LEU A 360 -6.54 4.85 -10.70
C LEU A 360 -6.81 5.56 -9.37
N LEU A 361 -6.04 6.60 -9.05
CA LEU A 361 -6.25 7.41 -7.86
C LEU A 361 -7.57 8.18 -7.93
N PHE A 362 -7.98 8.64 -9.12
CA PHE A 362 -9.33 9.20 -9.32
C PHE A 362 -10.42 8.22 -8.90
N LYS A 363 -10.35 6.97 -9.38
CA LYS A 363 -11.32 5.94 -9.04
C LYS A 363 -11.34 5.64 -7.55
N GLN A 364 -10.18 5.43 -6.94
CA GLN A 364 -10.06 5.14 -5.50
C GLN A 364 -10.72 6.25 -4.68
N MET A 365 -10.26 7.49 -4.85
CA MET A 365 -10.73 8.64 -4.07
C MET A 365 -12.21 8.98 -4.31
N THR A 366 -12.69 8.86 -5.56
CA THR A 366 -14.09 9.14 -5.92
C THR A 366 -15.02 8.05 -5.42
N GLY A 367 -14.60 6.78 -5.48
CA GLY A 367 -15.33 5.65 -4.94
C GLY A 367 -15.43 5.70 -3.42
N ASP A 368 -14.30 5.89 -2.72
CA ASP A 368 -14.28 6.04 -1.27
C ASP A 368 -15.14 7.21 -0.80
N LEU A 369 -15.10 8.36 -1.51
CA LEU A 369 -15.98 9.49 -1.22
C LEU A 369 -17.46 9.12 -1.41
N MET A 370 -17.82 8.35 -2.44
CA MET A 370 -19.20 7.89 -2.61
C MET A 370 -19.64 7.03 -1.42
N TYR A 371 -18.86 6.02 -1.05
CA TYR A 371 -19.17 5.16 0.10
C TYR A 371 -19.28 5.96 1.40
N TYR A 372 -18.33 6.85 1.67
CA TYR A 372 -18.38 7.77 2.81
C TYR A 372 -19.69 8.57 2.85
N LEU A 373 -20.07 9.23 1.76
CA LEU A 373 -21.29 10.05 1.69
C LEU A 373 -22.57 9.22 1.85
N THR A 374 -22.59 7.94 1.44
CA THR A 374 -23.79 7.10 1.60
C THR A 374 -24.16 6.85 3.06
N ASN A 375 -23.17 6.80 3.95
CA ASN A 375 -23.32 6.61 5.39
C ASN A 375 -23.55 7.91 6.18
N ARG A 376 -23.52 9.10 5.54
CA ARG A 376 -23.70 10.40 6.21
C ARG A 376 -25.14 10.93 6.05
N ARG A 377 -25.67 11.51 7.13
CA ARG A 377 -27.07 11.99 7.24
C ARG A 377 -27.17 13.47 6.92
N GLY A 378 -28.31 13.89 6.35
CA GLY A 378 -28.67 15.29 6.14
C GLY A 378 -28.61 15.75 4.67
N ALA A 379 -29.32 16.84 4.38
CA ALA A 379 -29.53 17.34 3.03
C ALA A 379 -28.27 17.73 2.27
N ALA A 380 -27.22 18.22 2.95
CA ALA A 380 -25.96 18.60 2.32
C ALA A 380 -25.24 17.39 1.71
N TYR A 381 -25.03 16.33 2.50
CA TYR A 381 -24.40 15.08 2.06
C TYR A 381 -25.20 14.44 0.93
N ARG A 382 -26.52 14.27 1.09
CA ARG A 382 -27.37 13.63 0.08
C ARG A 382 -27.47 14.42 -1.24
N CYS A 383 -27.44 15.75 -1.19
CA CYS A 383 -27.32 16.58 -2.39
C CYS A 383 -25.98 16.34 -3.11
N ALA A 384 -24.88 16.32 -2.36
CA ALA A 384 -23.54 16.11 -2.92
C ALA A 384 -23.34 14.69 -3.46
N THR A 385 -23.92 13.65 -2.83
CA THR A 385 -23.97 12.29 -3.40
C THR A 385 -24.60 12.30 -4.79
N GLY A 386 -25.65 13.11 -5.00
CA GLY A 386 -26.33 13.22 -6.30
C GLY A 386 -25.45 13.85 -7.39
N HIS A 387 -24.71 14.90 -7.07
CA HIS A 387 -23.74 15.51 -7.99
C HIS A 387 -22.59 14.54 -8.29
N LEU A 388 -21.98 13.95 -7.24
CA LEU A 388 -20.90 12.97 -7.38
C LEU A 388 -21.29 11.80 -8.30
N VAL A 389 -22.45 11.19 -8.04
CA VAL A 389 -23.00 10.08 -8.81
C VAL A 389 -23.23 10.47 -10.28
N LYS A 390 -23.82 11.64 -10.55
CA LYS A 390 -24.11 12.06 -11.93
C LYS A 390 -22.89 12.49 -12.70
N ASP A 391 -22.12 13.39 -12.11
CA ASP A 391 -21.12 14.17 -12.84
C ASP A 391 -19.76 13.46 -12.88
N ARG A 392 -19.45 12.65 -11.86
CA ARG A 392 -18.11 12.04 -11.66
C ARG A 392 -18.11 10.50 -11.72
N ILE A 393 -19.28 9.87 -11.58
CA ILE A 393 -19.44 8.42 -11.75
C ILE A 393 -20.13 8.10 -13.07
N LEU A 394 -21.44 8.29 -13.16
CA LEU A 394 -22.24 7.92 -14.33
C LEU A 394 -21.92 8.77 -15.57
N GLY A 395 -21.42 10.00 -15.39
CA GLY A 395 -21.02 10.92 -16.45
C GLY A 395 -19.56 10.77 -16.92
N LYS A 396 -18.77 9.81 -16.40
CA LYS A 396 -17.34 9.65 -16.73
C LYS A 396 -17.03 8.29 -17.34
N ASP A 397 -16.43 8.30 -18.53
CA ASP A 397 -15.97 7.10 -19.26
C ASP A 397 -14.62 6.55 -18.74
N VAL A 398 -14.48 6.45 -17.41
CA VAL A 398 -13.32 5.83 -16.74
C VAL A 398 -13.67 4.50 -16.06
N TRP A 399 -14.94 4.32 -15.69
CA TRP A 399 -15.48 3.14 -15.01
C TRP A 399 -15.80 2.05 -16.04
N LYS A 400 -14.83 1.18 -16.32
CA LYS A 400 -14.78 0.28 -17.48
C LYS A 400 -14.55 -1.20 -17.14
N THR A 401 -14.10 -1.52 -15.93
CA THR A 401 -13.86 -2.90 -15.52
C THR A 401 -15.17 -3.57 -15.06
N ALA A 402 -15.17 -4.90 -14.97
CA ALA A 402 -16.26 -5.63 -14.34
C ALA A 402 -16.43 -5.25 -12.85
N ASP A 403 -15.31 -4.97 -12.18
CA ASP A 403 -15.27 -4.59 -10.77
C ASP A 403 -15.82 -3.16 -10.55
N ASP A 404 -15.43 -2.20 -11.40
CA ASP A 404 -16.05 -0.86 -11.47
C ASP A 404 -17.57 -0.99 -11.62
N SER A 405 -18.02 -1.90 -12.49
CA SER A 405 -19.43 -2.10 -12.81
C SER A 405 -20.23 -2.62 -11.63
N LEU A 406 -19.67 -3.54 -10.85
CA LEU A 406 -20.30 -4.16 -9.68
C LEU A 406 -20.25 -3.25 -8.44
N LYS A 407 -19.06 -2.79 -8.06
CA LYS A 407 -18.85 -2.02 -6.82
C LYS A 407 -19.34 -0.57 -6.94
N ILE A 408 -19.08 0.09 -8.06
CA ILE A 408 -19.32 1.53 -8.22
C ILE A 408 -20.54 1.83 -9.09
N VAL A 409 -20.54 1.46 -10.36
CA VAL A 409 -21.54 1.94 -11.33
C VAL A 409 -22.95 1.43 -11.01
N SER A 410 -23.08 0.17 -10.60
CA SER A 410 -24.39 -0.39 -10.21
C SER A 410 -24.93 0.26 -8.94
N PHE A 411 -24.08 0.48 -7.93
CA PHE A 411 -24.47 1.17 -6.70
C PHE A 411 -24.84 2.64 -6.98
N ALA A 412 -24.05 3.34 -7.80
CA ALA A 412 -24.33 4.71 -8.23
C ALA A 412 -25.68 4.85 -8.96
N ARG A 413 -26.07 3.87 -9.80
CA ARG A 413 -27.42 3.85 -10.43
C ARG A 413 -28.55 3.71 -9.39
N ILE A 414 -28.36 2.85 -8.39
CA ILE A 414 -29.33 2.67 -7.28
C ILE A 414 -29.43 3.98 -6.47
N LEU A 415 -28.30 4.63 -6.20
CA LEU A 415 -28.27 5.92 -5.51
C LEU A 415 -28.95 7.02 -6.32
N ASP A 416 -28.77 7.10 -7.65
CA ASP A 416 -29.47 8.09 -8.47
C ASP A 416 -31.00 7.91 -8.43
N ASP A 417 -31.49 6.67 -8.56
CA ASP A 417 -32.93 6.35 -8.42
C ASP A 417 -33.45 6.84 -7.06
N LEU A 418 -32.83 6.44 -5.96
CA LEU A 418 -33.22 6.80 -4.60
C LEU A 418 -33.18 8.32 -4.37
N LEU A 419 -32.11 8.99 -4.79
CA LEU A 419 -31.97 10.45 -4.64
C LEU A 419 -33.02 11.20 -5.48
N SER A 420 -33.44 10.65 -6.63
CA SER A 420 -34.51 11.21 -7.46
C SER A 420 -35.91 11.12 -6.83
N LYS A 421 -36.17 10.13 -5.95
CA LYS A 421 -37.50 9.88 -5.36
C LYS A 421 -38.03 11.08 -4.57
N THR A 422 -39.25 11.53 -4.90
CA THR A 422 -39.91 12.70 -4.29
C THR A 422 -39.00 13.96 -4.29
N PRO A 423 -38.71 14.55 -5.47
CA PRO A 423 -37.84 15.71 -5.55
C PRO A 423 -38.52 16.96 -4.99
N VAL A 424 -37.71 17.93 -4.54
CA VAL A 424 -38.24 19.23 -4.11
C VAL A 424 -39.04 19.86 -5.25
N SER A 425 -40.17 20.49 -4.90
CA SER A 425 -41.21 21.00 -5.80
C SER A 425 -42.16 19.98 -6.45
N ALA A 426 -41.93 18.67 -6.34
CA ALA A 426 -42.95 17.67 -6.68
C ALA A 426 -44.14 17.73 -5.69
N ARG A 427 -45.28 17.15 -6.08
CA ARG A 427 -46.38 16.87 -5.15
C ARG A 427 -46.29 15.44 -4.67
N ILE A 428 -46.49 15.22 -3.36
CA ILE A 428 -46.61 13.87 -2.83
C ILE A 428 -47.87 13.20 -3.44
N PRO A 429 -47.80 11.95 -3.92
CA PRO A 429 -48.96 11.21 -4.40
C PRO A 429 -50.06 11.05 -3.32
N ASP A 430 -51.30 10.72 -3.72
CA ASP A 430 -52.44 10.59 -2.78
C ASP A 430 -52.41 9.26 -1.99
N ILE A 431 -51.27 8.97 -1.35
CA ILE A 431 -51.05 7.82 -0.50
C ILE A 431 -51.73 8.07 0.84
N LYS A 432 -52.59 7.14 1.24
CA LYS A 432 -53.08 7.03 2.62
C LYS A 432 -52.12 6.17 3.42
N VAL A 433 -51.80 6.56 4.65
CA VAL A 433 -51.07 5.75 5.63
C VAL A 433 -51.75 5.82 6.99
N ASP A 434 -51.59 4.77 7.78
CA ASP A 434 -51.83 4.82 9.23
C ASP A 434 -50.68 5.61 9.87
N ALA A 435 -51.01 6.64 10.65
CA ALA A 435 -50.04 7.64 11.14
C ALA A 435 -50.59 8.43 12.33
N VAL A 436 -49.71 9.19 13.00
CA VAL A 436 -50.06 10.11 14.09
C VAL A 436 -49.90 11.56 13.63
N LEU A 437 -51.00 12.30 13.54
CA LEU A 437 -50.99 13.73 13.20
C LEU A 437 -50.92 14.58 14.47
N LYS A 438 -49.78 15.24 14.70
CA LYS A 438 -49.57 16.22 15.76
C LYS A 438 -49.76 17.66 15.26
N MET A 439 -50.40 18.50 16.08
CA MET A 439 -50.59 19.93 15.82
C MET A 439 -50.72 20.74 17.11
N ASN A 440 -50.29 22.00 17.09
CA ASN A 440 -50.54 22.92 18.20
C ASN A 440 -51.97 23.48 18.13
N ARG A 441 -52.73 23.35 19.22
CA ARG A 441 -54.08 23.90 19.38
C ARG A 441 -54.20 24.56 20.75
N GLY A 442 -54.04 25.89 20.78
CA GLY A 442 -54.23 26.69 21.99
C GLY A 442 -53.02 26.73 22.92
N GLY A 443 -51.81 26.43 22.43
CA GLY A 443 -50.59 26.36 23.24
C GLY A 443 -50.18 24.94 23.64
N GLU A 444 -51.04 23.96 23.39
CA GLU A 444 -50.78 22.54 23.66
C GLU A 444 -50.64 21.75 22.35
N ILE A 445 -49.80 20.72 22.37
CA ILE A 445 -49.74 19.73 21.28
C ILE A 445 -50.91 18.77 21.43
N ARG A 446 -51.68 18.60 20.36
CA ARG A 446 -52.72 17.57 20.25
C ARG A 446 -52.32 16.57 19.18
N ALA A 447 -52.36 15.29 19.52
CA ALA A 447 -52.13 14.17 18.62
C ALA A 447 -53.47 13.53 18.21
N ALA A 448 -53.55 13.04 16.97
CA ALA A 448 -54.67 12.26 16.47
C ALA A 448 -54.14 11.10 15.63
N GLU A 449 -54.54 9.87 15.99
CA GLU A 449 -54.17 8.64 15.29
C GLU A 449 -55.22 8.30 14.22
N GLY A 450 -54.79 7.64 13.13
CA GLY A 450 -55.69 7.14 12.10
C GLY A 450 -55.11 7.22 10.68
N ARG A 451 -55.99 7.14 9.67
CA ARG A 451 -55.59 7.13 8.26
C ARG A 451 -55.53 8.52 7.65
N PHE A 452 -54.31 8.99 7.41
CA PHE A 452 -54.02 10.30 6.83
C PHE A 452 -53.49 10.20 5.39
N ARG A 453 -53.83 11.20 4.56
CA ARG A 453 -53.32 11.34 3.20
C ARG A 453 -52.06 12.21 3.24
N LEU A 454 -50.90 11.66 2.83
CA LEU A 454 -49.61 12.35 2.94
C LEU A 454 -49.61 13.74 2.26
N GLY A 455 -50.16 13.85 1.04
CA GLY A 455 -50.26 15.11 0.32
C GLY A 455 -51.42 16.04 0.71
N LYS A 456 -52.27 15.68 1.70
CA LYS A 456 -53.53 16.40 2.03
C LYS A 456 -53.77 16.52 3.54
N THR A 457 -52.72 16.81 4.31
CA THR A 457 -52.76 16.97 5.77
C THR A 457 -53.40 18.27 6.27
N GLY A 458 -53.60 19.28 5.40
CA GLY A 458 -54.32 20.52 5.70
C GLY A 458 -53.57 21.57 6.54
N GLY A 459 -52.27 21.37 6.81
CA GLY A 459 -51.41 22.38 7.44
C GLY A 459 -51.10 23.55 6.50
N ARG A 460 -50.50 24.63 7.02
CA ARG A 460 -49.80 25.63 6.17
C ARG A 460 -48.46 25.08 5.71
N GLN A 461 -47.74 24.49 6.66
CA GLN A 461 -46.53 23.71 6.49
C GLN A 461 -46.76 22.35 7.19
N THR A 462 -46.32 21.26 6.59
CA THR A 462 -46.36 19.93 7.23
C THR A 462 -45.01 19.26 7.13
N TYR A 463 -44.50 18.76 8.25
CA TYR A 463 -43.35 17.86 8.29
C TYR A 463 -43.86 16.43 8.38
N ILE A 464 -43.34 15.55 7.54
CA ILE A 464 -43.64 14.12 7.55
C ILE A 464 -42.36 13.43 7.98
N ILE A 465 -42.42 12.69 9.09
CA ILE A 465 -41.30 11.98 9.69
C ILE A 465 -41.61 10.49 9.57
N PHE A 466 -40.90 9.82 8.66
CA PHE A 466 -40.88 8.37 8.62
C PHE A 466 -39.86 7.88 9.66
N HIS A 467 -40.26 6.99 10.56
CA HIS A 467 -39.42 6.52 11.67
C HIS A 467 -39.61 5.03 11.94
N THR A 468 -38.72 4.48 12.77
CA THR A 468 -38.83 3.16 13.40
C THR A 468 -38.83 3.30 14.92
N GLU A 469 -39.36 2.29 15.60
CA GLU A 469 -39.24 2.17 17.05
C GLU A 469 -37.78 1.87 17.46
N GLY A 470 -37.42 2.14 18.72
CA GLY A 470 -36.07 1.92 19.25
C GLY A 470 -34.96 2.84 18.72
N CYS A 471 -35.16 3.51 17.58
CA CYS A 471 -34.22 4.43 16.93
C CYS A 471 -33.95 5.70 17.77
N PRO A 472 -32.73 5.90 18.34
CA PRO A 472 -32.46 7.04 19.23
C PRO A 472 -32.52 8.40 18.50
N VAL A 473 -32.03 8.45 17.26
CA VAL A 473 -32.09 9.65 16.42
C VAL A 473 -33.54 10.00 16.06
N CYS A 474 -34.37 9.00 15.76
CA CYS A 474 -35.80 9.20 15.49
C CYS A 474 -36.52 9.80 16.70
N LYS A 475 -36.21 9.32 17.92
CA LYS A 475 -36.73 9.90 19.16
C LYS A 475 -36.30 11.36 19.35
N ALA A 476 -35.05 11.68 19.08
CA ALA A 476 -34.53 13.06 19.19
C ALA A 476 -35.23 14.01 18.21
N GLU A 477 -35.34 13.61 16.94
CA GLU A 477 -36.03 14.35 15.88
C GLU A 477 -37.53 14.56 16.17
N ILE A 478 -38.21 13.54 16.70
CA ILE A 478 -39.63 13.65 17.10
C ILE A 478 -39.81 14.64 18.27
N ASN A 479 -38.88 14.65 19.24
CA ASN A 479 -38.90 15.62 20.33
C ASN A 479 -38.67 17.05 19.82
N ALA A 480 -37.74 17.24 18.88
CA ALA A 480 -37.50 18.54 18.27
C ALA A 480 -38.69 19.01 17.42
N ALA A 481 -39.39 18.09 16.75
CA ALA A 481 -40.65 18.36 16.05
C ALA A 481 -41.76 18.86 17.00
N ASP A 482 -41.80 18.38 18.25
CA ASP A 482 -42.73 18.88 19.28
C ASP A 482 -42.37 20.33 19.71
N SER A 483 -41.09 20.64 19.92
CA SER A 483 -40.65 22.03 20.15
C SER A 483 -40.99 22.95 18.97
N LEU A 484 -40.82 22.47 17.73
CA LEU A 484 -41.20 23.18 16.50
C LEU A 484 -42.72 23.43 16.41
N LEU A 485 -43.57 22.53 16.91
CA LEU A 485 -45.02 22.76 17.01
C LEU A 485 -45.38 23.83 18.06
N LEU A 486 -44.67 23.87 19.19
CA LEU A 486 -44.95 24.84 20.26
C LEU A 486 -44.49 26.26 19.91
N HIS A 487 -43.28 26.40 19.36
CA HIS A 487 -42.62 27.70 19.15
C HIS A 487 -42.56 28.16 17.69
N GLY A 488 -42.87 27.29 16.73
CA GLY A 488 -42.81 27.57 15.30
C GLY A 488 -44.03 28.31 14.72
N SER A 489 -44.10 28.34 13.39
CA SER A 489 -45.14 29.08 12.66
C SER A 489 -46.55 28.52 12.89
N ARG A 490 -47.53 29.42 13.09
CA ARG A 490 -48.95 29.05 13.22
C ARG A 490 -49.45 28.27 12.00
N GLY A 491 -50.01 27.09 12.24
CA GLY A 491 -50.52 26.19 11.21
C GLY A 491 -49.53 25.13 10.74
N THR A 492 -48.37 25.00 11.40
CA THR A 492 -47.47 23.85 11.25
C THR A 492 -48.16 22.57 11.74
N ARG A 493 -47.91 21.46 11.05
CA ARG A 493 -48.32 20.10 11.44
C ARG A 493 -47.12 19.16 11.34
N VAL A 494 -47.13 18.12 12.16
CA VAL A 494 -46.17 17.02 12.09
C VAL A 494 -46.96 15.73 11.91
N LEU A 495 -46.62 14.94 10.90
CA LEU A 495 -47.21 13.62 10.65
C LEU A 495 -46.12 12.56 10.89
N LEU A 496 -46.31 11.75 11.93
CA LEU A 496 -45.42 10.65 12.26
C LEU A 496 -45.91 9.39 11.55
N VAL A 497 -45.03 8.78 10.77
CA VAL A 497 -45.31 7.57 9.98
C VAL A 497 -44.39 6.47 10.50
N ASP A 498 -44.97 5.52 11.22
CA ASP A 498 -44.26 4.38 11.76
C ASP A 498 -44.05 3.32 10.67
N MET A 499 -42.79 3.10 10.30
CA MET A 499 -42.44 2.13 9.27
C MET A 499 -42.56 0.70 9.75
N ASP A 500 -42.25 0.39 11.02
CA ASP A 500 -42.32 -0.97 11.56
C ASP A 500 -43.78 -1.45 11.61
N MET A 501 -44.70 -0.56 12.00
CA MET A 501 -46.14 -0.80 11.93
C MET A 501 -46.62 -1.04 10.50
N ILE A 502 -46.13 -0.27 9.52
CA ILE A 502 -46.55 -0.41 8.12
C ILE A 502 -45.98 -1.68 7.47
N PHE A 503 -44.71 -2.01 7.72
CA PHE A 503 -44.09 -3.25 7.24
C PHE A 503 -44.80 -4.50 7.78
N SER A 504 -45.18 -4.49 9.06
CA SER A 504 -45.88 -5.62 9.70
C SER A 504 -47.37 -5.71 9.32
N SER A 505 -48.06 -4.57 9.23
CA SER A 505 -49.52 -4.54 9.06
C SER A 505 -49.99 -4.46 7.61
N ASN A 506 -49.17 -3.96 6.68
CA ASN A 506 -49.56 -3.77 5.28
C ASN A 506 -48.35 -3.76 4.31
N PRO A 507 -47.76 -4.92 4.00
CA PRO A 507 -46.56 -5.01 3.14
C PRO A 507 -46.72 -4.36 1.75
N GLY A 508 -47.92 -4.41 1.14
CA GLY A 508 -48.18 -3.78 -0.15
C GLY A 508 -48.11 -2.25 -0.10
N GLN A 509 -48.53 -1.65 1.02
CA GLN A 509 -48.40 -0.21 1.28
C GLN A 509 -46.94 0.18 1.59
N ALA A 510 -46.18 -0.69 2.26
CA ALA A 510 -44.75 -0.49 2.46
C ALA A 510 -43.99 -0.42 1.13
N GLY A 511 -44.31 -1.28 0.16
CA GLY A 511 -43.78 -1.22 -1.21
C GLY A 511 -44.03 0.14 -1.88
N VAL A 512 -45.29 0.62 -1.86
CA VAL A 512 -45.65 1.95 -2.42
C VAL A 512 -44.86 3.09 -1.76
N LEU A 513 -44.55 2.99 -0.47
CA LEU A 513 -43.71 3.98 0.22
C LEU A 513 -42.24 3.91 -0.20
N LEU A 514 -41.67 2.71 -0.34
CA LEU A 514 -40.29 2.48 -0.83
C LEU A 514 -40.10 2.91 -2.30
N ASP A 515 -41.14 2.77 -3.12
CA ASP A 515 -41.15 3.27 -4.50
C ASP A 515 -41.22 4.81 -4.55
N THR A 516 -41.89 5.44 -3.58
CA THR A 516 -42.14 6.90 -3.57
C THR A 516 -41.05 7.69 -2.87
N PHE A 517 -40.40 7.14 -1.83
CA PHE A 517 -39.50 7.86 -0.93
C PHE A 517 -38.16 7.13 -0.75
N ASP A 518 -37.11 7.91 -0.52
CA ASP A 518 -35.82 7.36 -0.09
C ASP A 518 -35.85 7.04 1.41
N LEU A 519 -36.28 5.82 1.73
CA LEU A 519 -36.34 5.31 3.10
C LEU A 519 -35.11 4.48 3.47
N THR A 520 -33.99 4.62 2.74
CA THR A 520 -32.73 3.88 3.05
C THR A 520 -32.08 4.31 4.37
N MET A 521 -32.43 5.48 4.90
CA MET A 521 -32.06 5.90 6.24
C MET A 521 -33.26 6.47 6.97
N LEU A 522 -33.46 6.05 8.21
CA LEU A 522 -34.50 6.57 9.10
C LEU A 522 -33.88 7.30 10.32
N PRO A 523 -34.48 8.42 10.78
CA PRO A 523 -35.72 8.98 10.27
C PRO A 523 -35.52 9.70 8.92
N PHE A 524 -36.48 9.54 8.02
CA PHE A 524 -36.53 10.31 6.78
C PHE A 524 -37.55 11.44 6.96
N ILE A 525 -37.07 12.69 6.89
CA ILE A 525 -37.89 13.88 7.15
C ILE A 525 -38.01 14.70 5.87
N ILE A 526 -39.26 14.95 5.49
CA ILE A 526 -39.63 15.84 4.39
C ILE A 526 -40.59 16.91 4.87
N SER A 527 -40.58 18.07 4.20
CA SER A 527 -41.51 19.16 4.48
C SER A 527 -42.35 19.50 3.25
N THR A 528 -43.60 19.90 3.47
CA THR A 528 -44.58 20.22 2.41
C THR A 528 -45.41 21.46 2.69
N ASP A 529 -45.83 22.12 1.62
CA ASP A 529 -46.82 23.20 1.66
C ASP A 529 -48.26 22.67 1.87
N ARG A 530 -49.22 23.60 2.03
CA ARG A 530 -50.65 23.31 2.16
C ARG A 530 -51.27 22.48 1.01
N LYS A 531 -50.62 22.40 -0.15
CA LYS A 531 -51.06 21.69 -1.35
C LYS A 531 -50.34 20.34 -1.54
N GLY A 532 -49.55 19.90 -0.55
CA GLY A 532 -48.75 18.68 -0.61
C GLY A 532 -47.52 18.77 -1.52
N LYS A 533 -47.10 20.00 -1.87
CA LYS A 533 -45.87 20.24 -2.66
C LYS A 533 -44.67 20.19 -1.73
N VAL A 534 -43.65 19.40 -2.07
CA VAL A 534 -42.43 19.22 -1.28
C VAL A 534 -41.61 20.51 -1.28
N THR A 535 -41.26 20.98 -0.09
CA THR A 535 -40.45 22.18 0.16
C THR A 535 -39.06 21.86 0.69
N GLY A 536 -38.82 20.64 1.17
CA GLY A 536 -37.50 20.17 1.62
C GLY A 536 -37.48 18.65 1.85
N LYS A 537 -36.29 18.04 1.74
CA LYS A 537 -36.03 16.60 1.83
C LYS A 537 -34.71 16.36 2.59
N TYR A 538 -34.57 15.22 3.27
CA TYR A 538 -33.45 14.89 4.18
C TYR A 538 -33.22 15.95 5.28
N LEU A 539 -34.32 16.44 5.85
CA LEU A 539 -34.26 17.46 6.89
C LEU A 539 -33.82 16.86 8.22
N SER A 540 -33.23 17.71 9.08
CA SER A 540 -33.14 17.52 10.52
C SER A 540 -33.90 18.68 11.17
N LEU A 541 -34.47 18.43 12.34
CA LEU A 541 -35.23 19.39 13.14
C LEU A 541 -34.51 19.76 14.45
N LEU A 542 -33.35 19.14 14.70
CA LEU A 542 -32.48 19.34 15.87
C LEU A 542 -31.84 20.74 15.92
#